data_AF-A0A8H9QEX4-F1
#
_entry.id   AF-A0A8H9QEX4-F1
#
_cell.length_a   1.000
_cell.length_b   1.000
_cell.length_c   1.000
_cell.angle_alpha   90.00
_cell.angle_beta   90.00
_cell.angle_gamma   90.00
#
_symmetry.space_group_name_H-M   'P 1'
#
loop_
_entity.id
_entity.type
_entity.pdbx_description
1 polymer ?
#
loop_
_entity_poly.entity_id
_entity_poly.type
_entity_poly.pdbx_seq_one_letter_code
_entity_poly.pdbx_strand_id
1 'polypeptide(L)'
;MSEYLKTMSAAQFNSVFPVGSSFAYHSVKGEPDAALYTMTRSEAWELGHGATVVKVNGVSGCVDITHLIPLNPATQDDHAAVLQTLMSWHEEKVDSLQLIIRHKDADMVISPELTIKAGTKEHKGIRMGIILALSVLGKLPLTVKKEG
;
A
#
# COMPACT_ATOMS: atom_id res chain seq x y z
N MET A 1 20.01 -2.05 -6.18
CA MET A 1 19.29 -2.75 -7.28
C MET A 1 18.09 -1.89 -7.64
N SER A 2 17.81 -1.65 -8.92
CA SER A 2 16.63 -0.84 -9.31
C SER A 2 15.35 -1.63 -9.06
N GLU A 3 14.34 -0.99 -8.47
CA GLU A 3 13.01 -1.58 -8.24
C GLU A 3 12.17 -1.69 -9.53
N TYR A 4 12.62 -1.01 -10.59
CA TYR A 4 12.04 -1.08 -11.93
C TYR A 4 12.17 -2.47 -12.55
N LEU A 5 11.17 -2.84 -13.36
CA LEU A 5 11.26 -4.02 -14.20
C LEU A 5 12.47 -3.93 -15.15
N LYS A 6 13.16 -5.06 -15.30
CA LYS A 6 14.16 -5.25 -16.35
C LYS A 6 13.45 -5.52 -17.67
N THR A 7 14.16 -5.27 -18.77
CA THR A 7 13.70 -5.67 -20.11
C THR A 7 13.39 -7.16 -20.13
N MET A 8 12.19 -7.51 -20.61
CA MET A 8 11.72 -8.87 -20.84
C MET A 8 10.77 -8.86 -22.04
N SER A 9 10.54 -10.02 -22.66
CA SER A 9 9.63 -10.12 -23.80
C SER A 9 8.18 -9.89 -23.39
N ALA A 10 7.31 -9.54 -24.35
CA ALA A 10 5.88 -9.41 -24.10
C ALA A 10 5.27 -10.71 -23.54
N ALA A 11 5.70 -11.87 -24.06
CA ALA A 11 5.25 -13.18 -23.58
C ALA A 11 5.66 -13.43 -22.13
N GLN A 12 6.90 -13.09 -21.76
CA GLN A 12 7.38 -13.21 -20.37
C GLN A 12 6.61 -12.27 -19.45
N PHE A 13 6.40 -11.02 -19.88
CA PHE A 13 5.63 -10.05 -19.10
C PHE A 13 4.20 -10.54 -18.85
N ASN A 14 3.48 -10.94 -19.90
CA ASN A 14 2.09 -11.39 -19.78
C ASN A 14 1.93 -12.68 -18.95
N SER A 15 2.94 -13.55 -18.96
CA SER A 15 2.96 -14.74 -18.10
C SER A 15 3.11 -14.42 -16.61
N VAL A 16 3.78 -13.32 -16.27
CA VAL A 16 4.05 -12.91 -14.88
C VAL A 16 3.00 -11.90 -14.38
N PHE A 17 2.49 -11.07 -15.29
CA PHE A 17 1.60 -9.95 -15.01
C PHE A 17 0.39 -9.99 -15.95
N PRO A 18 -0.69 -10.71 -15.59
CA PRO A 18 -1.92 -10.69 -16.37
C PRO A 18 -2.53 -9.28 -16.41
N VAL A 19 -3.46 -9.07 -17.34
CA VAL A 19 -4.22 -7.82 -17.41
C VAL A 19 -4.92 -7.55 -16.07
N GLY A 20 -4.72 -6.36 -15.51
CA GLY A 20 -5.20 -5.95 -14.18
C GLY A 20 -4.11 -5.89 -13.11
N SER A 21 -2.89 -6.36 -13.39
CA SER A 21 -1.75 -6.22 -12.47
C SER A 21 -1.44 -4.74 -12.15
N SER A 22 -1.10 -4.47 -10.89
CA SER A 22 -0.88 -3.13 -10.36
C SER A 22 0.60 -2.72 -10.39
N PHE A 23 0.84 -1.46 -10.75
CA PHE A 23 2.18 -0.89 -10.89
C PHE A 23 2.23 0.56 -10.43
N ALA A 24 3.40 0.98 -9.98
CA ALA A 24 3.77 2.39 -9.93
C ALA A 24 4.47 2.72 -11.24
N TYR A 25 3.89 3.64 -12.01
CA TYR A 25 4.44 4.13 -13.25
C TYR A 25 5.19 5.45 -13.03
N HIS A 26 6.42 5.54 -13.56
CA HIS A 26 7.18 6.78 -13.57
C HIS A 26 7.45 7.22 -15.02
N SER A 27 6.99 8.42 -15.39
CA SER A 27 7.32 8.98 -16.72
C SER A 27 8.82 9.26 -16.86
N VAL A 28 9.49 9.63 -15.76
CA VAL A 28 10.95 9.80 -15.69
C VAL A 28 11.51 8.86 -14.62
N LYS A 29 12.44 7.98 -15.00
CA LYS A 29 13.04 7.03 -14.06
C LYS A 29 13.86 7.76 -13.00
N GLY A 30 13.65 7.42 -11.74
CA GLY A 30 14.43 7.93 -10.60
C GLY A 30 13.86 9.17 -9.92
N GLU A 31 12.71 9.69 -10.37
CA GLU A 31 11.98 10.77 -9.68
C GLU A 31 10.79 10.18 -8.89
N PRO A 32 10.92 10.01 -7.56
CA PRO A 32 9.92 9.30 -6.74
C PRO A 32 8.61 10.08 -6.55
N ASP A 33 8.63 11.42 -6.54
CA ASP A 33 7.45 12.26 -6.31
C ASP A 33 6.46 12.32 -7.51
N ALA A 34 6.78 11.65 -8.63
CA ALA A 34 5.96 11.63 -9.84
C ALA A 34 5.31 10.27 -10.13
N ALA A 35 5.28 9.36 -9.15
CA ALA A 35 4.71 8.03 -9.32
C ALA A 35 3.18 8.07 -9.55
N LEU A 36 2.72 7.51 -10.67
CA LEU A 36 1.31 7.25 -10.92
C LEU A 36 0.98 5.80 -10.60
N TYR A 37 0.15 5.59 -9.58
CA TYR A 37 -0.41 4.27 -9.26
C TYR A 37 -1.43 3.86 -10.32
N THR A 38 -1.23 2.70 -10.95
CA THR A 38 -2.03 2.27 -12.10
C THR A 38 -2.15 0.75 -12.22
N MET A 39 -2.99 0.30 -13.15
CA MET A 39 -3.21 -1.10 -13.49
C MET A 39 -3.09 -1.31 -15.00
N THR A 40 -2.60 -2.48 -15.42
CA THR A 40 -2.61 -2.86 -16.84
C THR A 40 -4.04 -3.05 -17.34
N ARG A 41 -4.31 -2.58 -18.55
CA ARG A 41 -5.63 -2.69 -19.22
C ARG A 41 -5.56 -3.40 -20.57
N SER A 42 -4.40 -3.95 -20.89
CA SER A 42 -4.15 -4.78 -22.06
C SER A 42 -3.02 -5.76 -21.77
N GLU A 43 -2.89 -6.77 -22.61
CA GLU A 43 -1.64 -7.51 -22.74
C GLU A 43 -0.52 -6.57 -23.21
N ALA A 44 0.72 -6.92 -22.87
CA ALA A 44 1.91 -6.30 -23.41
C ALA A 44 2.20 -6.79 -24.83
N TRP A 45 2.85 -5.94 -25.63
CA TRP A 45 3.32 -6.26 -26.98
C TRP A 45 4.68 -5.60 -27.25
N GLU A 46 5.36 -6.07 -28.29
CA GLU A 46 6.67 -5.56 -28.70
C GLU A 46 6.52 -4.56 -29.86
N LEU A 47 7.22 -3.44 -29.76
CA LEU A 47 7.38 -2.49 -30.87
C LEU A 47 8.44 -2.99 -31.84
N GLY A 48 8.41 -2.52 -33.09
CA GLY A 48 9.34 -2.98 -34.14
C GLY A 48 10.84 -2.78 -33.87
N HIS A 49 11.20 -2.03 -32.82
CA HIS A 49 12.57 -1.82 -32.34
C HIS A 49 12.89 -2.62 -31.04
N GLY A 50 12.03 -3.56 -30.65
CA GLY A 50 12.26 -4.51 -29.55
C GLY A 50 11.85 -4.03 -28.15
N ALA A 51 11.27 -2.83 -28.02
CA ALA A 51 10.74 -2.37 -26.73
C ALA A 51 9.40 -3.05 -26.41
N THR A 52 9.28 -3.58 -25.20
CA THR A 52 8.02 -4.15 -24.69
C THR A 52 7.20 -3.06 -24.02
N VAL A 53 5.96 -2.91 -24.46
CA VAL A 53 5.04 -1.87 -23.98
C VAL A 53 3.69 -2.44 -23.57
N VAL A 54 2.99 -1.73 -22.68
CA VAL A 54 1.66 -2.13 -22.18
C VAL A 54 0.76 -0.89 -22.03
N LYS A 55 -0.56 -1.05 -22.11
CA LYS A 55 -1.51 0.02 -21.75
C LYS A 55 -1.81 -0.03 -20.27
N VAL A 56 -1.83 1.14 -19.63
CA VAL A 56 -2.19 1.29 -18.22
C VAL A 56 -3.32 2.32 -18.06
N ASN A 57 -3.98 2.31 -16.90
CA ASN A 57 -4.99 3.32 -16.57
C ASN A 57 -4.34 4.70 -16.30
N GLY A 58 -5.05 5.79 -16.62
CA GLY A 58 -4.59 7.15 -16.36
C GLY A 58 -3.48 7.68 -17.27
N VAL A 59 -2.91 6.86 -18.17
CA VAL A 59 -1.91 7.27 -19.17
C VAL A 59 -2.46 7.06 -20.57
N SER A 60 -2.39 8.09 -21.41
CA SER A 60 -2.74 7.96 -22.82
C SER A 60 -1.66 7.20 -23.59
N GLY A 61 -2.05 6.23 -24.41
CA GLY A 61 -1.11 5.44 -25.22
C GLY A 61 -0.60 4.20 -24.49
N CYS A 62 0.64 3.81 -24.77
CA CYS A 62 1.33 2.70 -24.14
C CYS A 62 2.58 3.17 -23.39
N VAL A 63 2.94 2.46 -22.33
CA VAL A 63 4.12 2.75 -21.52
C VAL A 63 5.13 1.62 -21.67
N ASP A 64 6.42 1.96 -21.67
CA ASP A 64 7.51 0.98 -21.64
C ASP A 64 7.52 0.27 -20.28
N ILE A 65 7.60 -1.07 -20.29
CA ILE A 65 7.54 -1.86 -19.05
C ILE A 65 8.67 -1.53 -18.07
N THR A 66 9.80 -1.02 -18.55
CA THR A 66 10.96 -0.67 -17.71
C THR A 66 10.76 0.61 -16.90
N HIS A 67 9.64 1.30 -17.08
CA HIS A 67 9.18 2.44 -16.27
C HIS A 67 8.19 2.03 -15.17
N LEU A 68 7.87 0.73 -15.09
CA LEU A 68 6.97 0.18 -14.11
C LEU A 68 7.76 -0.43 -12.96
N ILE A 69 7.29 -0.14 -11.75
CA ILE A 69 7.67 -0.84 -10.53
C ILE A 69 6.46 -1.72 -10.17
N PRO A 70 6.62 -3.05 -10.12
CA PRO A 70 5.52 -3.93 -9.72
C PRO A 70 5.14 -3.62 -8.28
N LEU A 71 3.90 -3.17 -8.10
CA LEU A 71 3.34 -3.02 -6.77
C LEU A 71 2.87 -4.40 -6.35
N ASN A 72 3.81 -5.15 -5.83
CA ASN A 72 3.55 -6.48 -5.32
C ASN A 72 2.56 -6.36 -4.15
N PRO A 73 1.43 -7.06 -4.13
CA PRO A 73 1.10 -7.89 -3.00
C PRO A 73 1.91 -9.18 -3.19
N ALA A 74 3.01 -9.34 -2.46
CA ALA A 74 3.82 -10.56 -2.35
C ALA A 74 3.36 -11.76 -3.21
N THR A 75 3.93 -11.94 -4.42
CA THR A 75 3.90 -13.17 -5.24
C THR A 75 2.51 -13.76 -5.50
N GLN A 76 2.20 -14.02 -6.77
CA GLN A 76 1.10 -14.91 -7.11
C GLN A 76 1.25 -16.22 -6.28
N ASP A 77 0.28 -16.47 -5.39
CA ASP A 77 0.23 -17.49 -4.31
C ASP A 77 0.87 -17.22 -2.94
N ASP A 78 0.70 -16.04 -2.34
CA ASP A 78 0.68 -15.99 -0.86
C ASP A 78 -0.36 -15.02 -0.27
N HIS A 79 -1.64 -15.37 -0.45
CA HIS A 79 -2.74 -14.73 0.29
C HIS A 79 -2.48 -14.74 1.81
N ALA A 80 -1.73 -15.72 2.33
CA ALA A 80 -1.35 -15.76 3.74
C ALA A 80 -0.29 -14.69 4.08
N ALA A 81 0.67 -14.39 3.20
CA ALA A 81 1.62 -13.28 3.38
C ALA A 81 0.93 -11.91 3.41
N VAL A 82 -0.10 -11.70 2.57
CA VAL A 82 -0.91 -10.47 2.60
C VAL A 82 -1.65 -10.35 3.92
N LEU A 83 -2.28 -11.43 4.38
CA LEU A 83 -2.95 -11.46 5.69
C LEU A 83 -1.97 -11.19 6.84
N GLN A 84 -0.79 -11.80 6.82
CA GLN A 84 0.22 -11.59 7.84
C GLN A 84 0.70 -10.13 7.87
N THR A 85 0.90 -9.54 6.70
CA THR A 85 1.29 -8.13 6.57
C THR A 85 0.19 -7.20 7.11
N LEU A 86 -1.06 -7.48 6.78
CA LEU A 86 -2.21 -6.73 7.30
C LEU A 86 -2.34 -6.85 8.82
N MET A 87 -2.13 -8.06 9.36
CA MET A 87 -2.16 -8.31 10.81
C MET A 87 -1.05 -7.54 11.53
N SER A 88 0.19 -7.60 11.03
CA SER A 88 1.31 -6.86 11.61
C SER A 88 1.11 -5.34 11.53
N TRP A 89 0.62 -4.82 10.41
CA TRP A 89 0.26 -3.40 10.30
C TRP A 89 -0.82 -3.00 11.30
N HIS A 90 -1.84 -3.83 11.48
CA HIS A 90 -2.92 -3.57 12.42
C HIS A 90 -2.43 -3.57 13.87
N GLU A 91 -1.59 -4.54 14.25
CA GLU A 91 -0.96 -4.62 15.58
C GLU A 91 -0.15 -3.35 15.87
N GLU A 92 0.65 -2.86 14.92
CA GLU A 92 1.42 -1.62 15.06
C GLU A 92 0.51 -0.39 15.32
N LYS A 93 -0.63 -0.30 14.63
CA LYS A 93 -1.59 0.79 14.85
C LYS A 93 -2.30 0.67 16.20
N VAL A 94 -2.64 -0.54 16.63
CA VAL A 94 -3.18 -0.79 17.96
C VAL A 94 -2.18 -0.38 19.04
N ASP A 95 -0.91 -0.73 18.90
CA ASP A 95 0.15 -0.37 19.85
C ASP A 95 0.34 1.15 19.95
N SER A 96 0.29 1.85 18.82
CA SER A 96 0.35 3.32 18.79
C SER A 96 -0.81 3.96 19.58
N LEU A 97 -2.02 3.43 19.44
CA LEU A 97 -3.18 3.89 20.20
C LEU A 97 -3.09 3.53 21.68
N GLN A 98 -2.58 2.35 22.00
CA GLN A 98 -2.32 1.97 23.39
C GLN A 98 -1.28 2.87 24.06
N LEU A 99 -0.28 3.35 23.33
CA LEU A 99 0.71 4.29 23.86
C LEU A 99 0.06 5.56 24.39
N ILE A 100 -0.92 6.12 23.68
CA ILE A 100 -1.69 7.29 24.10
C ILE A 100 -2.47 7.01 25.41
N ILE A 101 -2.98 5.78 25.57
CA ILE A 101 -3.64 5.37 26.81
C ILE A 101 -2.64 5.22 27.96
N ARG A 102 -1.48 4.60 27.71
CA ARG A 102 -0.41 4.38 28.70
C ARG A 102 0.15 5.71 29.22
N HIS A 103 0.40 6.67 28.32
CA HIS A 103 0.92 7.99 28.65
C HIS A 103 -0.21 9.02 28.79
N LYS A 104 -1.18 8.71 29.65
CA LYS A 104 -2.41 9.50 29.84
C LYS A 104 -2.24 10.94 30.34
N ASP A 105 -1.04 11.32 30.73
CA ASP A 105 -0.74 12.64 31.30
C ASP A 105 0.21 13.43 30.38
N ALA A 106 0.48 12.94 29.17
CA ALA A 106 1.29 13.63 28.16
C ALA A 106 0.43 14.53 27.26
N ASP A 107 0.99 15.66 26.82
CA ASP A 107 0.38 16.48 25.78
C ASP A 107 0.36 15.72 24.45
N MET A 108 -0.71 15.90 23.67
CA MET A 108 -0.83 15.29 22.35
C MET A 108 -0.53 16.32 21.26
N VAL A 109 0.55 16.12 20.52
CA VAL A 109 0.89 16.96 19.36
C VAL A 109 0.35 16.27 18.11
N ILE A 110 -0.64 16.89 17.45
CA ILE A 110 -1.24 16.38 16.21
C ILE A 110 -0.52 16.99 15.00
N SER A 111 -0.19 18.27 15.09
CA SER A 111 0.61 19.01 14.11
C SER A 111 1.38 20.13 14.82
N PRO A 112 2.34 20.82 14.16
CA PRO A 112 3.11 21.90 14.78
C PRO A 112 2.22 23.00 15.40
N GLU A 113 1.07 23.27 14.79
CA GLU A 113 0.09 24.27 15.21
C GLU A 113 -1.03 23.72 16.12
N LEU A 114 -1.16 22.39 16.26
CA LEU A 114 -2.23 21.76 17.04
C LEU A 114 -1.66 20.83 18.13
N THR A 115 -1.62 21.35 19.36
CA THR A 115 -1.28 20.58 20.57
C THR A 115 -2.46 20.58 21.53
N ILE A 116 -2.87 19.38 21.97
CA ILE A 116 -3.91 19.18 22.96
C ILE A 116 -3.26 18.93 24.31
N LYS A 117 -3.49 19.85 25.25
CA LYS A 117 -2.91 19.78 26.59
C LYS A 117 -3.50 18.64 27.42
N ALA A 118 -2.64 17.94 28.15
CA ALA A 118 -3.05 16.88 29.06
C ALA A 118 -4.08 17.39 30.09
N GLY A 119 -5.01 16.52 30.47
CA GLY A 119 -6.02 16.82 31.49
C GLY A 119 -7.21 17.69 31.04
N THR A 120 -7.16 18.30 29.86
CA THR A 120 -8.28 19.04 29.24
C THR A 120 -9.48 18.13 28.93
N LYS A 121 -10.65 18.73 28.67
CA LYS A 121 -11.87 17.98 28.33
C LYS A 121 -11.70 17.26 26.99
N GLU A 122 -11.07 17.92 26.04
CA GLU A 122 -10.75 17.43 24.70
C GLU A 122 -9.80 16.24 24.79
N HIS A 123 -8.72 16.38 25.57
CA HIS A 123 -7.77 15.29 25.83
C HIS A 123 -8.45 14.05 26.43
N LYS A 124 -9.32 14.24 27.43
CA LYS A 124 -10.10 13.14 28.03
C LYS A 124 -11.07 12.52 27.03
N GLY A 125 -11.74 13.33 26.21
CA GLY A 125 -12.67 12.88 25.17
C GLY A 125 -11.98 12.01 24.12
N ILE A 126 -10.81 12.43 23.63
CA ILE A 126 -10.01 11.66 22.67
C ILE A 126 -9.59 10.32 23.26
N ARG A 127 -9.07 10.31 24.49
CA ARG A 127 -8.69 9.06 25.17
C ARG A 127 -9.87 8.10 25.32
N MET A 128 -11.06 8.60 25.66
CA MET A 128 -12.27 7.78 25.71
C MET A 128 -12.66 7.24 24.33
N GLY A 129 -12.56 8.06 23.28
CA GLY A 129 -12.76 7.61 21.90
C GLY A 129 -11.80 6.50 21.48
N ILE A 130 -10.52 6.61 21.84
CA ILE A 130 -9.51 5.59 21.58
C ILE A 130 -9.81 4.30 22.35
N ILE A 131 -10.23 4.39 23.63
CA ILE A 131 -10.65 3.23 24.42
C ILE A 131 -11.82 2.50 23.74
N LEU A 132 -12.82 3.24 23.25
CA LEU A 132 -13.95 2.66 22.53
C LEU A 132 -13.53 2.04 21.19
N ALA A 133 -12.64 2.69 20.44
CA ALA A 133 -12.12 2.13 19.20
C ALA A 133 -11.37 0.82 19.46
N LEU A 134 -10.52 0.77 20.48
CA LEU A 134 -9.78 -0.43 20.87
C LEU A 134 -10.66 -1.54 21.45
N SER A 135 -11.82 -1.24 22.03
CA SER A 135 -12.72 -2.30 22.51
C SER A 135 -13.35 -3.08 21.36
N VAL A 136 -13.52 -2.45 20.19
CA VAL A 136 -14.08 -3.07 18.99
C VAL A 136 -12.98 -3.57 18.04
N LEU A 137 -11.91 -2.79 17.89
CA LEU A 137 -10.86 -2.96 16.87
C LEU A 137 -9.47 -3.18 17.48
N GLY A 138 -9.36 -3.47 18.78
CA GLY A 138 -8.07 -3.80 19.41
C GLY A 138 -7.51 -5.16 18.98
N LYS A 139 -8.34 -5.97 18.32
CA LYS A 139 -7.94 -7.16 17.58
C LYS A 139 -8.56 -7.07 16.19
N LEU A 140 -7.83 -7.51 15.18
CA LEU A 140 -8.32 -7.49 13.80
C LEU A 140 -9.55 -8.39 13.69
N PRO A 141 -10.74 -7.87 13.33
CA PRO A 141 -11.99 -8.64 13.32
C PRO A 141 -12.14 -9.48 12.04
N LEU A 142 -11.04 -10.06 11.55
CA LEU A 142 -11.05 -10.96 10.41
C LEU A 142 -10.90 -12.39 10.92
N THR A 143 -11.80 -13.28 10.49
CA THR A 143 -11.71 -14.71 10.78
C THR A 143 -11.57 -15.46 9.46
N VAL A 144 -10.54 -16.30 9.34
CA VAL A 144 -10.42 -17.18 8.17
C VAL A 144 -11.52 -18.23 8.25
N LYS A 145 -12.45 -18.20 7.30
CA LYS A 145 -13.46 -19.24 7.15
C LYS A 145 -12.79 -20.44 6.49
N LYS A 146 -12.60 -21.55 7.21
CA LYS A 146 -12.22 -22.82 6.59
C LYS A 146 -13.44 -23.31 5.80
N GLU A 147 -13.36 -23.33 4.47
CA GLU A 147 -14.31 -24.11 3.68
C GLU A 147 -14.07 -25.60 3.98
N GLY A 148 -15.14 -26.30 4.30
CA GLY A 148 -15.16 -27.73 4.61
C GLY A 148 -15.54 -28.56 3.39
#